data_AF-A0A2N1DH08-F1
#
_entry.id   AF-A0A2N1DH08-F1
#
_cell.length_a   1.000
_cell.length_b   1.000
_cell.length_c   1.000
_cell.angle_alpha   90.00
_cell.angle_beta   90.00
_cell.angle_gamma   90.00
#
_symmetry.space_group_name_H-M   'P 1'
#
loop_
_entity.id
_entity.type
_entity.pdbx_description
1 polymer ?
#
loop_
_entity_poly.entity_id
_entity_poly.type
_entity_poly.pdbx_seq_one_letter_code
_entity_poly.pdbx_strand_id
1 'polypeptide(L)'
;MHHLLGLPEAEILALLDAGHLQGYKALASDNAYFHPDAPSKFMESMSAQISQNKINLSKNTRLAIASNSSEYELVKPKTIKSGADLHTLPSNVEPSPVVDLPAVAMPSLNEVSERKKDLLTVDYLCHYNDGTKAISGYPGLYLRRNKKSLVVIFRIKASGQRLDLMNFNNDILIEESDVKTIKKAYERFRVCLAGGRPWNNKSYLLDGQKRKIRTFNELLKFYSEDQRIATQSKIKRYQKRYFSGALGERLLSTYCHEQFAKDYLDISNPQRMPSDRNEIVKIIKAACSLAKGSPNIEIDVQELVNKSDRSYADEADKTMPSAEIYDMFLGQAYDRNDHNLCMSLILQFFVSTRKSATNHMRWQQVNLEDNIVEVPSHLNKNGRLARLAFPSSLSRLLRSFKANLASDLKKSKTKSGDAIYVFESPKIKGQAVSNFDKEFNAVKSKLLSDHAAFNLDSTDSKEIRQKTKKFTQHRLRDVMDMQLLEVGASNAQKEKAAGRRPGENARAYEDLSIEKMINLKDRVFDKMLDELPNFKRVVEGLENHYKD
;
A
#
# COMPACT_ATOMS: atom_id res chain seq x y z
N MET A 1 -21.68 9.85 34.89
CA MET A 1 -20.55 9.69 33.94
C MET A 1 -20.69 10.54 32.67
N HIS A 2 -21.89 10.82 32.14
CA HIS A 2 -22.06 11.62 30.92
C HIS A 2 -22.13 13.15 31.09
N HIS A 3 -22.10 13.69 32.32
CA HIS A 3 -22.25 15.13 32.58
C HIS A 3 -20.95 15.92 32.81
N LEU A 4 -19.77 15.29 32.78
CA LEU A 4 -18.48 15.97 33.04
C LEU A 4 -17.71 16.35 31.76
N LEU A 5 -18.22 16.00 30.58
CA LEU A 5 -17.49 16.14 29.30
C LEU A 5 -17.57 17.56 28.68
N GLY A 6 -17.92 18.58 29.46
CA GLY A 6 -18.01 19.96 28.97
C GLY A 6 -17.63 21.04 29.97
N LEU A 7 -17.13 20.69 31.16
CA LEU A 7 -16.72 21.68 32.15
C LEU A 7 -15.24 22.08 31.95
N PRO A 8 -14.88 23.36 32.18
CA PRO A 8 -13.49 23.81 32.22
C PRO A 8 -12.71 23.08 33.33
N GLU A 9 -11.41 22.87 33.09
CA GLU A 9 -10.50 22.12 33.96
C GLU A 9 -10.50 22.61 35.42
N ALA A 10 -10.67 23.92 35.64
CA ALA A 10 -10.73 24.53 36.96
C ALA A 10 -11.97 24.11 37.79
N GLU A 11 -13.13 23.87 37.15
CA GLU A 11 -14.35 23.44 37.85
C GLU A 11 -14.31 21.94 38.19
N ILE A 12 -13.63 21.13 37.37
CA ILE A 12 -13.40 19.71 37.65
C ILE A 12 -12.52 19.55 38.89
N LEU A 13 -11.48 20.38 39.03
CA LEU A 13 -10.59 20.39 40.19
C LEU A 13 -11.32 20.86 41.47
N ALA A 14 -12.18 21.88 41.37
CA ALA A 14 -12.98 22.34 42.50
C ALA A 14 -14.00 21.29 43.00
N LEU A 15 -14.58 20.48 42.10
CA LEU A 15 -15.51 19.40 42.46
C LEU A 15 -14.80 18.20 43.11
N LEU A 16 -13.51 17.98 42.79
CA LEU A 16 -12.67 16.97 43.43
C LEU A 16 -12.27 17.39 44.85
N ASP A 17 -11.94 18.67 45.06
CA ASP A 17 -11.62 19.22 46.38
C ASP A 17 -12.84 19.33 47.30
N ALA A 18 -14.05 19.51 46.75
CA ALA A 18 -15.30 19.59 47.51
C ALA A 18 -15.86 18.23 48.01
N GLY A 19 -15.16 17.11 47.79
CA GLY A 19 -15.47 15.83 48.45
C GLY A 19 -16.76 15.12 47.98
N HIS A 20 -17.36 15.51 46.85
CA HIS A 20 -18.62 14.96 46.36
C HIS A 20 -18.53 13.60 45.61
N LEU A 21 -17.43 12.86 45.79
CA LEU A 21 -17.25 11.50 45.26
C LEU A 21 -16.83 10.52 46.39
N GLN A 22 -17.70 10.36 47.39
CA GLN A 22 -17.53 9.38 48.48
C GLN A 22 -17.62 7.90 48.04
N GLY A 23 -17.66 7.60 46.73
CA GLY A 23 -17.68 6.23 46.20
C GLY A 23 -16.32 5.54 46.04
N TYR A 24 -15.20 6.24 46.28
CA TYR A 24 -13.85 5.71 45.96
C TYR A 24 -12.94 5.50 47.16
N LYS A 25 -13.47 5.55 48.40
CA LYS A 25 -12.72 5.30 49.64
C LYS A 25 -12.71 3.84 50.11
N ALA A 26 -13.12 2.88 49.28
CA ALA A 26 -13.13 1.45 49.64
C ALA A 26 -12.03 0.61 48.96
N LEU A 27 -10.96 1.24 48.46
CA LEU A 27 -9.80 0.54 47.87
C LEU A 27 -8.46 0.94 48.51
N ALA A 28 -8.49 1.63 49.66
CA ALA A 28 -7.30 2.15 50.32
C ALA A 28 -7.09 1.64 51.76
N SER A 29 -7.65 0.47 52.10
CA SER A 29 -7.36 -0.21 53.37
C SER A 29 -7.28 -1.71 53.13
N ASP A 30 -6.13 -2.15 52.62
CA ASP A 30 -5.35 -3.28 53.15
C ASP A 30 -4.28 -3.69 52.12
N ASN A 31 -3.01 -3.50 52.52
CA ASN A 31 -1.77 -4.09 52.00
C ASN A 31 -1.74 -4.53 50.52
N ALA A 32 -1.33 -3.62 49.62
CA ALA A 32 -0.63 -4.02 48.40
C ALA A 32 0.32 -2.91 47.92
N TYR A 33 1.54 -3.31 47.61
CA TYR A 33 2.64 -2.52 47.07
C TYR A 33 2.19 -1.51 45.99
N PHE A 34 2.53 -0.24 46.19
CA PHE A 34 2.46 0.79 45.14
C PHE A 34 3.52 0.51 44.08
N HIS A 35 3.11 0.13 42.86
CA HIS A 35 3.96 0.16 41.67
C HIS A 35 3.91 1.59 41.09
N PRO A 36 5.05 2.25 40.78
CA PRO A 36 5.07 3.65 40.33
C PRO A 36 4.40 3.94 38.96
N ASP A 37 3.95 2.91 38.23
CA ASP A 37 3.53 3.02 36.83
C ASP A 37 2.00 3.08 36.62
N ALA A 38 1.20 3.00 37.68
CA ALA A 38 -0.26 2.97 37.56
C ALA A 38 -0.88 4.29 37.04
N PRO A 39 -0.43 5.50 37.45
CA PRO A 39 -0.93 6.76 36.89
C PRO A 39 -0.52 6.96 35.43
N SER A 40 0.69 6.49 35.06
CA SER A 40 1.24 6.58 33.69
C SER A 40 0.40 5.76 32.70
N LYS A 41 0.03 4.53 33.03
CA LYS A 41 -0.77 3.66 32.15
C LYS A 41 -2.20 4.17 31.94
N PHE A 42 -2.80 4.80 32.95
CA PHE A 42 -4.14 5.41 32.81
C PHE A 42 -4.09 6.64 31.89
N MET A 43 -3.09 7.51 32.07
CA MET A 43 -2.88 8.69 31.21
C MET A 43 -2.52 8.32 29.76
N GLU A 44 -1.75 7.24 29.57
CA GLU A 44 -1.47 6.66 28.25
C GLU A 44 -2.73 6.11 27.58
N SER A 45 -3.59 5.42 28.34
CA SER A 45 -4.89 4.92 27.84
C SER A 45 -5.82 6.06 27.43
N MET A 46 -5.93 7.11 28.24
CA MET A 46 -6.74 8.29 27.91
C MET A 46 -6.19 9.06 26.70
N SER A 47 -4.87 9.26 26.63
CA SER A 47 -4.21 9.89 25.46
C SER A 47 -4.38 9.06 24.20
N ALA A 48 -4.32 7.74 24.29
CA ALA A 48 -4.57 6.84 23.17
C ALA A 48 -6.02 6.92 22.69
N GLN A 49 -6.98 7.01 23.61
CA GLN A 49 -8.41 7.09 23.28
C GLN A 49 -8.79 8.46 22.69
N ILE A 50 -8.22 9.56 23.20
CA ILE A 50 -8.34 10.90 22.61
C ILE A 50 -7.72 10.95 21.21
N SER A 51 -6.54 10.34 21.03
CA SER A 51 -5.88 10.24 19.73
C SER A 51 -6.70 9.42 18.74
N GLN A 52 -7.28 8.30 19.18
CA GLN A 52 -8.15 7.47 18.35
C GLN A 52 -9.42 8.21 17.91
N ASN A 53 -10.02 9.01 18.81
CA ASN A 53 -11.19 9.82 18.51
C ASN A 53 -10.84 10.97 17.54
N LYS A 54 -9.68 11.63 17.69
CA LYS A 54 -9.17 12.62 16.71
C LYS A 54 -8.89 12.00 15.34
N ILE A 55 -8.34 10.78 15.30
CA ILE A 55 -8.11 10.03 14.06
C ILE A 55 -9.45 9.69 13.38
N ASN A 56 -10.46 9.28 14.14
CA ASN A 56 -11.78 8.95 13.60
C ASN A 56 -12.52 10.21 13.09
N LEU A 57 -12.42 11.34 13.79
CA LEU A 57 -12.92 12.63 13.28
C LEU A 57 -12.22 13.01 11.97
N SER A 58 -10.88 12.96 11.91
CA SER A 58 -10.12 13.34 10.71
C SER A 58 -10.40 12.41 9.51
N LYS A 59 -10.72 11.14 9.75
CA LYS A 59 -11.15 10.18 8.71
C LYS A 59 -12.53 10.53 8.17
N ASN A 60 -13.46 10.92 9.03
CA ASN A 60 -14.80 11.34 8.63
C ASN A 60 -14.75 12.68 7.86
N THR A 61 -13.90 13.62 8.28
CA THR A 61 -13.69 14.89 7.56
C THR A 61 -12.98 14.67 6.21
N ARG A 62 -12.00 13.75 6.12
CA ARG A 62 -11.37 13.39 4.83
C ARG A 62 -12.31 12.67 3.86
N LEU A 63 -13.25 11.87 4.37
CA LEU A 63 -14.31 11.27 3.56
C LEU A 63 -15.29 12.32 3.02
N ALA A 64 -15.62 13.34 3.83
CA ALA A 64 -16.44 14.48 3.41
C ALA A 64 -15.73 15.37 2.36
N ILE A 65 -14.43 15.66 2.53
CA ILE A 65 -13.66 16.49 1.59
C ILE A 65 -13.40 15.75 0.25
N ALA A 66 -13.18 14.43 0.28
CA ALA A 66 -13.00 13.62 -0.93
C ALA A 66 -14.29 13.47 -1.76
N SER A 67 -15.45 13.72 -1.14
CA SER A 67 -16.75 13.71 -1.82
C SER A 67 -17.08 15.04 -2.51
N ASN A 68 -16.40 16.13 -2.13
CA ASN A 68 -16.63 17.48 -2.65
C ASN A 68 -15.57 17.98 -3.66
N SER A 69 -14.55 17.17 -3.99
CA SER A 69 -13.42 17.60 -4.84
C SER A 69 -13.42 17.01 -6.27
N SER A 70 -14.58 16.54 -6.77
CA SER A 70 -14.71 15.99 -8.13
C SER A 70 -15.31 16.93 -9.19
N GLU A 71 -15.47 18.22 -8.91
CA GLU A 71 -15.84 19.23 -9.91
C GLU A 71 -14.85 20.39 -9.83
N TYR A 72 -13.85 20.42 -10.69
CA TYR A 72 -13.32 21.63 -11.35
C TYR A 72 -12.43 21.15 -12.50
N GLU A 73 -12.99 21.18 -13.71
CA GLU A 73 -12.27 20.92 -14.94
C GLU A 73 -11.35 22.09 -15.30
N LEU A 74 -10.24 21.69 -15.90
CA LEU A 74 -9.13 22.46 -16.44
C LEU A 74 -9.64 23.46 -17.51
N VAL A 75 -9.71 24.75 -17.19
CA VAL A 75 -9.81 25.80 -18.23
C VAL A 75 -8.39 26.20 -18.65
N LYS A 76 -7.99 25.81 -19.86
CA LYS A 76 -6.84 26.39 -20.56
C LYS A 76 -7.24 27.79 -21.06
N PRO A 77 -6.39 28.83 -20.95
CA PRO A 77 -6.54 30.00 -21.81
C PRO A 77 -5.59 29.92 -23.01
N LYS A 78 -6.20 30.04 -24.20
CA LYS A 78 -5.55 30.54 -25.41
C LYS A 78 -5.37 32.06 -25.27
N THR A 79 -4.24 32.53 -25.77
CA THR A 79 -3.80 33.92 -25.98
C THR A 79 -4.83 34.80 -26.70
N ILE A 80 -4.93 36.09 -26.31
CA ILE A 80 -5.02 37.32 -27.15
C ILE A 80 -4.95 38.58 -26.24
N LYS A 81 -4.56 39.71 -26.84
CA LYS A 81 -3.83 40.90 -26.36
C LYS A 81 -4.67 42.04 -25.73
N SER A 82 -3.90 42.93 -25.06
CA SER A 82 -3.93 44.42 -25.00
C SER A 82 -4.79 45.19 -23.99
N GLY A 83 -4.10 46.04 -23.21
CA GLY A 83 -4.42 47.48 -23.08
C GLY A 83 -4.85 47.98 -21.68
N ALA A 84 -3.96 48.76 -21.03
CA ALA A 84 -4.14 50.03 -20.27
C ALA A 84 -5.47 50.30 -19.51
N ASP A 85 -5.60 51.01 -18.38
CA ASP A 85 -4.74 51.77 -17.47
C ASP A 85 -5.63 52.24 -16.28
N LEU A 86 -4.99 52.52 -15.12
CA LEU A 86 -5.25 53.56 -14.10
C LEU A 86 -6.55 53.69 -13.22
N HIS A 87 -6.29 53.74 -11.89
CA HIS A 87 -6.85 54.61 -10.80
C HIS A 87 -8.35 54.49 -10.42
N THR A 88 -8.85 54.62 -9.16
CA THR A 88 -8.40 55.18 -7.87
C THR A 88 -9.42 54.76 -6.78
N LEU A 89 -8.98 54.57 -5.52
CA LEU A 89 -9.80 54.63 -4.26
C LEU A 89 -10.10 56.11 -3.89
N PRO A 90 -10.89 56.53 -2.84
CA PRO A 90 -11.22 55.83 -1.58
C PRO A 90 -12.58 56.17 -0.89
N SER A 91 -12.90 55.47 0.22
CA SER A 91 -13.11 56.04 1.58
C SER A 91 -14.22 55.39 2.44
N ASN A 92 -13.77 54.96 3.63
CA ASN A 92 -14.39 54.91 4.97
C ASN A 92 -15.72 54.18 5.23
N VAL A 93 -15.69 53.24 6.19
CA VAL A 93 -16.17 53.37 7.59
C VAL A 93 -16.18 51.97 8.24
N GLU A 94 -15.45 51.76 9.34
CA GLU A 94 -15.63 50.64 10.28
C GLU A 94 -16.85 50.92 11.19
N PRO A 95 -17.65 49.90 11.57
CA PRO A 95 -17.31 49.08 12.74
C PRO A 95 -17.72 47.59 12.63
N SER A 96 -16.99 46.72 13.34
CA SER A 96 -17.51 45.39 13.69
C SER A 96 -18.62 45.52 14.72
N PRO A 97 -19.72 44.75 14.58
CA PRO A 97 -20.12 43.94 15.74
C PRO A 97 -20.76 42.58 15.39
N VAL A 98 -20.53 41.64 16.31
CA VAL A 98 -21.48 40.64 16.81
C VAL A 98 -22.00 39.60 15.82
N VAL A 99 -21.51 38.37 16.03
CA VAL A 99 -22.10 37.12 15.55
C VAL A 99 -23.43 36.90 16.29
N ASP A 100 -24.53 37.34 15.69
CA ASP A 100 -25.86 36.82 15.99
C ASP A 100 -26.17 35.68 15.02
N LEU A 101 -26.39 34.49 15.58
CA LEU A 101 -26.97 33.34 14.88
C LEU A 101 -28.47 33.63 14.62
N PRO A 102 -28.96 33.62 13.37
CA PRO A 102 -30.38 33.50 13.13
C PRO A 102 -30.73 32.05 12.74
N ALA A 103 -31.64 31.50 13.54
CA ALA A 103 -32.73 30.60 13.20
C ALA A 103 -32.61 29.75 11.92
N VAL A 104 -32.66 28.44 12.12
CA VAL A 104 -32.97 27.44 11.09
C VAL A 104 -34.30 27.81 10.42
N ALA A 105 -34.22 28.47 9.26
CA ALA A 105 -35.35 28.63 8.35
C ALA A 105 -35.48 27.34 7.54
N MET A 106 -36.59 26.63 7.69
CA MET A 106 -36.95 25.56 6.75
C MET A 106 -37.14 26.16 5.36
N PRO A 107 -36.49 25.64 4.30
CA PRO A 107 -36.69 26.18 2.96
C PRO A 107 -38.11 25.86 2.47
N SER A 108 -38.85 26.91 2.19
CA SER A 108 -40.16 26.89 1.55
C SER A 108 -40.06 26.26 0.16
N LEU A 109 -41.01 25.37 -0.14
CA LEU A 109 -41.37 24.96 -1.50
C LEU A 109 -41.62 26.18 -2.37
N ASN A 110 -40.65 26.55 -3.21
CA ASN A 110 -40.80 27.14 -4.55
C ASN A 110 -39.46 27.74 -5.02
N GLU A 111 -38.51 26.88 -5.37
CA GLU A 111 -37.50 27.22 -6.38
C GLU A 111 -37.60 26.18 -7.50
N VAL A 112 -38.08 26.64 -8.65
CA VAL A 112 -38.15 25.87 -9.88
C VAL A 112 -36.72 25.55 -10.29
N SER A 113 -36.26 24.36 -9.92
CA SER A 113 -34.97 23.84 -10.35
C SER A 113 -34.96 23.82 -11.88
N GLU A 114 -33.90 24.36 -12.50
CA GLU A 114 -33.50 23.93 -13.83
C GLU A 114 -33.26 22.42 -13.77
N ARG A 115 -34.27 21.63 -14.13
CA ARG A 115 -34.16 20.18 -14.22
C ARG A 115 -33.10 19.90 -15.27
N LYS A 116 -31.90 19.47 -14.85
CA LYS A 116 -30.95 18.77 -15.75
C LYS A 116 -31.77 17.74 -16.53
N LYS A 117 -31.96 18.00 -17.83
CA LYS A 117 -32.79 17.17 -18.71
C LYS A 117 -32.20 15.76 -18.67
N ASP A 118 -32.95 14.78 -18.16
CA ASP A 118 -32.50 13.40 -18.09
C ASP A 118 -32.29 12.89 -19.53
N LEU A 119 -31.03 12.69 -19.90
CA LEU A 119 -30.66 12.33 -21.27
C LEU A 119 -30.90 10.86 -21.60
N LEU A 120 -31.10 10.00 -20.59
CA LEU A 120 -31.36 8.58 -20.81
C LEU A 120 -32.86 8.38 -21.05
N THR A 121 -33.27 8.54 -22.30
CA THR A 121 -34.65 8.38 -22.79
C THR A 121 -34.71 7.35 -23.93
N VAL A 122 -35.91 6.84 -24.24
CA VAL A 122 -36.12 5.95 -25.40
C VAL A 122 -35.64 6.62 -26.68
N ASP A 123 -36.03 7.88 -26.88
CA ASP A 123 -35.67 8.68 -28.06
C ASP A 123 -34.14 8.78 -28.23
N TYR A 124 -33.42 9.05 -27.14
CA TYR A 124 -31.96 9.12 -27.16
C TYR A 124 -31.33 7.78 -27.53
N LEU A 125 -31.82 6.67 -26.98
CA LEU A 125 -31.30 5.33 -27.29
C LEU A 125 -31.58 4.92 -28.73
N CYS A 126 -32.79 5.16 -29.24
CA CYS A 126 -33.18 4.82 -30.61
C CYS A 126 -32.36 5.58 -31.66
N HIS A 127 -32.11 6.87 -31.43
CA HIS A 127 -31.38 7.74 -32.36
C HIS A 127 -29.87 7.81 -32.10
N TYR A 128 -29.35 7.07 -31.12
CA TYR A 128 -27.93 7.04 -30.85
C TYR A 128 -27.16 6.45 -32.04
N ASN A 129 -26.33 7.28 -32.70
CA ASN A 129 -25.54 6.88 -33.87
C ASN A 129 -24.02 7.10 -33.69
N ASP A 130 -23.61 7.59 -32.52
CA ASP A 130 -22.21 7.78 -32.18
C ASP A 130 -21.48 6.42 -31.97
N GLY A 131 -20.15 6.47 -31.94
CA GLY A 131 -19.30 5.32 -31.58
C GLY A 131 -19.46 4.90 -30.10
N THR A 132 -18.37 4.56 -29.41
CA THR A 132 -18.46 4.31 -27.96
C THR A 132 -18.40 5.63 -27.20
N LYS A 133 -19.49 6.05 -26.53
CA LYS A 133 -19.56 7.34 -25.83
C LYS A 133 -20.22 7.20 -24.46
N ALA A 134 -19.78 8.03 -23.50
CA ALA A 134 -20.42 8.12 -22.20
C ALA A 134 -21.71 8.91 -22.31
N ILE A 135 -22.74 8.54 -21.54
CA ILE A 135 -23.97 9.32 -21.45
C ILE A 135 -23.75 10.46 -20.44
N SER A 136 -24.01 11.70 -20.88
CA SER A 136 -23.90 12.86 -19.98
C SER A 136 -24.88 12.74 -18.82
N GLY A 137 -24.44 13.09 -17.62
CA GLY A 137 -25.19 12.88 -16.37
C GLY A 137 -25.06 11.47 -15.77
N TYR A 138 -24.53 10.49 -16.50
CA TYR A 138 -24.39 9.11 -16.03
C TYR A 138 -22.93 8.63 -16.07
N PRO A 139 -22.06 9.10 -15.15
CA PRO A 139 -20.65 8.71 -15.13
C PRO A 139 -20.49 7.19 -15.02
N GLY A 140 -19.77 6.61 -15.98
CA GLY A 140 -19.50 5.17 -16.07
C GLY A 140 -20.50 4.38 -16.92
N LEU A 141 -21.60 4.99 -17.39
CA LEU A 141 -22.52 4.39 -18.35
C LEU A 141 -22.17 4.85 -19.77
N TYR A 142 -21.99 3.87 -20.66
CA TYR A 142 -21.59 4.06 -22.04
C TYR A 142 -22.57 3.35 -22.97
N LEU A 143 -22.71 3.92 -24.17
CA LEU A 143 -23.37 3.27 -25.30
C LEU A 143 -22.34 2.99 -26.38
N ARG A 144 -22.54 1.89 -27.10
CA ARG A 144 -21.78 1.56 -28.30
C ARG A 144 -22.72 1.03 -29.35
N ARG A 145 -22.83 1.73 -30.48
CA ARG A 145 -23.50 1.20 -31.67
C ARG A 145 -22.52 0.29 -32.43
N ASN A 146 -22.98 -0.92 -32.73
CA ASN A 146 -22.38 -1.84 -33.68
C ASN A 146 -23.31 -1.99 -34.90
N LYS A 147 -22.82 -2.59 -35.99
CA LYS A 147 -23.61 -2.81 -37.22
C LYS A 147 -24.95 -3.53 -36.99
N LYS A 148 -25.04 -4.38 -35.96
CA LYS A 148 -26.21 -5.22 -35.68
C LYS A 148 -26.99 -4.82 -34.42
N SER A 149 -26.42 -3.97 -33.57
CA SER A 149 -26.99 -3.77 -32.23
C SER A 149 -26.46 -2.53 -31.51
N LEU A 150 -27.22 -2.04 -30.54
CA LEU A 150 -26.83 -1.05 -29.54
C LEU A 150 -26.47 -1.76 -28.23
N VAL A 151 -25.24 -1.56 -27.74
CA VAL A 151 -24.74 -2.17 -26.50
C VAL A 151 -24.68 -1.13 -25.39
N VAL A 152 -25.31 -1.44 -24.26
CA VAL A 152 -25.23 -0.69 -23.00
C VAL A 152 -24.06 -1.23 -22.18
N ILE A 153 -23.14 -0.37 -21.76
CA ILE A 153 -21.88 -0.77 -21.13
C ILE A 153 -21.67 0.00 -19.83
N PHE A 154 -21.34 -0.69 -18.74
CA PHE A 154 -20.74 -0.07 -17.57
C PHE A 154 -19.22 -0.14 -17.63
N ARG A 155 -18.55 0.97 -17.32
CA ARG A 155 -17.08 1.10 -17.39
C ARG A 155 -16.54 1.87 -16.20
N ILE A 156 -15.47 1.36 -15.60
CA ILE A 156 -14.65 2.10 -14.65
C ILE A 156 -13.47 2.71 -15.41
N LYS A 157 -13.47 4.05 -15.54
CA LYS A 157 -12.42 4.79 -16.29
C LYS A 157 -11.01 4.50 -15.76
N ALA A 158 -10.86 4.43 -14.43
CA ALA A 158 -9.56 4.21 -13.77
C ALA A 158 -8.94 2.82 -14.02
N SER A 159 -9.74 1.76 -14.08
CA SER A 159 -9.25 0.39 -14.30
C SER A 159 -9.34 -0.06 -15.77
N GLY A 160 -10.12 0.64 -16.59
CA GLY A 160 -10.40 0.24 -17.97
C GLY A 160 -11.35 -0.96 -18.10
N GLN A 161 -11.81 -1.54 -16.98
CA GLN A 161 -12.75 -2.66 -16.98
C GLN A 161 -14.11 -2.25 -17.52
N ARG A 162 -14.72 -3.15 -18.30
CA ARG A 162 -16.03 -2.97 -18.93
C ARG A 162 -16.93 -4.17 -18.67
N LEU A 163 -18.23 -3.90 -18.53
CA LEU A 163 -19.30 -4.88 -18.49
C LEU A 163 -20.33 -4.50 -19.54
N ASP A 164 -20.46 -5.31 -20.58
CA ASP A 164 -21.53 -5.18 -21.56
C ASP A 164 -22.82 -5.65 -20.87
N LEU A 165 -23.65 -4.72 -20.41
CA LEU A 165 -24.83 -4.96 -19.56
C LEU A 165 -25.98 -5.55 -20.37
N MET A 166 -26.38 -4.84 -21.43
CA MET A 166 -27.54 -5.15 -22.27
C MET A 166 -27.19 -4.91 -23.75
N ASN A 167 -27.87 -5.63 -24.64
CA ASN A 167 -27.69 -5.51 -26.08
C ASN A 167 -29.04 -5.49 -26.78
N PHE A 168 -29.33 -4.42 -27.51
CA PHE A 168 -30.55 -4.28 -28.30
C PHE A 168 -30.20 -4.51 -29.77
N ASN A 169 -30.74 -5.55 -30.38
CA ASN A 169 -30.60 -5.71 -31.82
C ASN A 169 -31.29 -4.54 -32.54
N ASN A 170 -30.76 -4.10 -33.68
CA ASN A 170 -31.30 -2.93 -34.39
C ASN A 170 -32.78 -3.08 -34.78
N ASP A 171 -33.28 -4.31 -34.86
CA ASP A 171 -34.66 -4.64 -35.27
C ASP A 171 -35.62 -4.70 -34.06
N ILE A 172 -35.11 -4.53 -32.83
CA ILE A 172 -35.92 -4.54 -31.60
C ILE A 172 -36.25 -3.10 -31.22
N LEU A 173 -37.54 -2.83 -30.99
CA LEU A 173 -38.02 -1.57 -30.45
C LEU A 173 -37.58 -1.45 -28.98
N ILE A 174 -36.88 -0.36 -28.66
CA ILE A 174 -36.51 -0.02 -27.28
C ILE A 174 -37.71 0.63 -26.62
N GLU A 175 -38.09 0.12 -25.45
CA GLU A 175 -39.25 0.60 -24.70
C GLU A 175 -38.85 1.41 -23.46
N GLU A 176 -39.82 2.12 -22.88
CA GLU A 176 -39.62 2.85 -21.62
C GLU A 176 -39.27 1.91 -20.46
N SER A 177 -39.71 0.65 -20.53
CA SER A 177 -39.35 -0.42 -19.60
C SER A 177 -37.84 -0.73 -19.62
N ASP A 178 -37.21 -0.69 -20.80
CA ASP A 178 -35.77 -0.88 -20.98
C ASP A 178 -34.98 0.26 -20.35
N VAL A 179 -35.40 1.50 -20.62
CA VAL A 179 -34.80 2.71 -20.03
C VAL A 179 -34.85 2.64 -18.49
N LYS A 180 -36.01 2.28 -17.92
CA LYS A 180 -36.15 2.08 -16.48
C LYS A 180 -35.23 0.98 -15.96
N THR A 181 -35.05 -0.10 -16.71
CA THR A 181 -34.14 -1.20 -16.34
C THR A 181 -32.68 -0.73 -16.35
N ILE A 182 -32.26 0.03 -17.36
CA ILE A 182 -30.90 0.61 -17.43
C ILE A 182 -30.66 1.56 -16.25
N LYS A 183 -31.63 2.42 -15.91
CA LYS A 183 -31.53 3.34 -14.77
C LYS A 183 -31.38 2.59 -13.43
N LYS A 184 -32.22 1.59 -13.17
CA LYS A 184 -32.12 0.75 -11.96
C LYS A 184 -30.78 0.00 -11.90
N ALA A 185 -30.32 -0.52 -13.03
CA ALA A 185 -29.02 -1.18 -13.12
C ALA A 185 -27.87 -0.20 -12.85
N TYR A 186 -27.99 1.04 -13.31
CA TYR A 186 -27.01 2.08 -13.08
C TYR A 186 -26.95 2.47 -11.60
N GLU A 187 -28.08 2.66 -10.94
CA GLU A 187 -28.15 2.93 -9.50
C GLU A 187 -27.45 1.83 -8.69
N ARG A 188 -27.78 0.57 -8.96
CA ARG A 188 -27.13 -0.60 -8.33
C ARG A 188 -25.62 -0.62 -8.59
N PHE A 189 -25.20 -0.32 -9.82
CA PHE A 189 -23.79 -0.20 -10.19
C PHE A 189 -23.08 0.89 -9.36
N ARG A 190 -23.70 2.06 -9.20
CA ARG A 190 -23.15 3.16 -8.39
C ARG A 190 -23.03 2.81 -6.92
N VAL A 191 -24.02 2.10 -6.35
CA VAL A 191 -23.95 1.60 -4.96
C VAL A 191 -22.77 0.65 -4.79
N CYS A 192 -22.55 -0.29 -5.71
CA CYS A 192 -21.39 -1.19 -5.67
C CYS A 192 -20.06 -0.42 -5.72
N LEU A 193 -19.95 0.56 -6.63
CA LEU A 193 -18.73 1.36 -6.76
C LEU A 193 -18.41 2.20 -5.52
N ALA A 194 -19.42 2.89 -4.97
CA ALA A 194 -19.26 3.73 -3.78
C ALA A 194 -18.79 2.91 -2.57
N GLY A 195 -19.24 1.67 -2.45
CA GLY A 195 -18.81 0.74 -1.40
C GLY A 195 -17.48 0.03 -1.67
N GLY A 196 -16.84 0.26 -2.83
CA GLY A 196 -15.65 -0.49 -3.26
C GLY A 196 -15.90 -2.00 -3.41
N ARG A 197 -17.12 -2.39 -3.80
CA ARG A 197 -17.58 -3.79 -3.88
C ARG A 197 -17.63 -4.30 -5.33
N PRO A 198 -17.61 -5.62 -5.55
CA PRO A 198 -17.74 -6.20 -6.89
C PRO A 198 -19.03 -5.77 -7.58
N TRP A 199 -18.94 -5.36 -8.84
CA TRP A 199 -20.02 -4.68 -9.56
C TRP A 199 -20.41 -5.39 -10.86
N ASN A 200 -19.77 -6.51 -11.20
CA ASN A 200 -19.88 -7.19 -12.49
C ASN A 200 -20.97 -8.28 -12.54
N ASN A 201 -21.82 -8.41 -11.52
CA ASN A 201 -22.93 -9.37 -11.49
C ASN A 201 -24.15 -8.83 -12.28
N LYS A 202 -24.32 -9.29 -13.52
CA LYS A 202 -25.42 -8.85 -14.40
C LYS A 202 -26.80 -9.11 -13.82
N SER A 203 -27.07 -10.30 -13.28
CA SER A 203 -28.38 -10.66 -12.72
C SER A 203 -28.76 -9.74 -11.55
N TYR A 204 -27.79 -9.33 -10.75
CA TYR A 204 -28.04 -8.33 -9.71
C TYR A 204 -28.33 -6.95 -10.31
N LEU A 205 -27.51 -6.51 -11.27
CA LEU A 205 -27.67 -5.20 -11.86
C LEU A 205 -29.00 -5.07 -12.59
N LEU A 206 -29.39 -6.05 -13.41
CA LEU A 206 -30.63 -6.01 -14.18
C LEU A 206 -31.85 -6.31 -13.30
N ASP A 207 -31.80 -7.41 -12.55
CA ASP A 207 -33.00 -8.00 -11.95
C ASP A 207 -33.01 -7.93 -10.42
N GLY A 208 -31.93 -7.43 -9.80
CA GLY A 208 -31.77 -7.42 -8.35
C GLY A 208 -31.46 -8.81 -7.77
N GLN A 209 -31.27 -9.82 -8.60
CA GLN A 209 -30.98 -11.19 -8.17
C GLN A 209 -29.54 -11.30 -7.64
N LYS A 210 -29.42 -11.62 -6.35
CA LYS A 210 -28.11 -11.76 -5.69
C LYS A 210 -27.42 -13.06 -6.12
N ARG A 211 -26.09 -13.00 -6.28
CA ARG A 211 -25.26 -14.20 -6.45
C ARG A 211 -25.16 -14.90 -5.10
N LYS A 212 -25.55 -16.17 -5.06
CA LYS A 212 -25.42 -17.01 -3.87
C LYS A 212 -24.00 -17.56 -3.77
N ILE A 213 -23.41 -17.47 -2.59
CA ILE A 213 -22.14 -18.12 -2.24
C ILE A 213 -22.45 -19.13 -1.15
N ARG A 214 -22.29 -20.41 -1.47
CA ARG A 214 -22.60 -21.54 -0.60
C ARG A 214 -21.36 -22.30 -0.18
N THR A 215 -20.32 -22.38 -1.01
CA THR A 215 -19.12 -23.19 -0.74
C THR A 215 -17.85 -22.36 -0.56
N PHE A 216 -16.80 -22.96 0.02
CA PHE A 216 -15.49 -22.32 0.12
C PHE A 216 -14.89 -22.01 -1.26
N ASN A 217 -15.09 -22.88 -2.25
CA ASN A 217 -14.62 -22.65 -3.61
C ASN A 217 -15.30 -21.45 -4.26
N GLU A 218 -16.62 -21.30 -4.09
CA GLU A 218 -17.35 -20.14 -4.58
C GLU A 218 -16.90 -18.84 -3.88
N LEU A 219 -16.68 -18.89 -2.56
CA LEU A 219 -16.19 -17.76 -1.77
C LEU A 219 -14.80 -17.31 -2.21
N LEU A 220 -13.86 -18.25 -2.37
CA LEU A 220 -12.49 -17.93 -2.79
C LEU A 220 -12.44 -17.46 -4.24
N LYS A 221 -13.27 -18.02 -5.13
CA LYS A 221 -13.43 -17.55 -6.50
C LYS A 221 -13.93 -16.11 -6.51
N PHE A 222 -15.02 -15.83 -5.82
CA PHE A 222 -15.56 -14.48 -5.66
C PHE A 222 -14.50 -13.51 -5.12
N TYR A 223 -13.83 -13.88 -4.03
CA TYR A 223 -12.80 -13.02 -3.44
C TYR A 223 -11.64 -12.76 -4.40
N SER A 224 -11.31 -13.69 -5.31
CA SER A 224 -10.21 -13.54 -6.26
C SER A 224 -10.50 -12.61 -7.46
N GLU A 225 -11.78 -12.41 -7.82
CA GLU A 225 -12.19 -11.72 -9.06
C GLU A 225 -11.63 -10.28 -9.14
N ASP A 226 -11.60 -9.56 -8.02
CA ASP A 226 -11.13 -8.17 -7.95
C ASP A 226 -9.74 -8.01 -7.30
N GLN A 227 -8.99 -9.10 -7.18
CA GLN A 227 -7.66 -9.07 -6.56
C GLN A 227 -6.55 -8.84 -7.58
N ARG A 228 -5.42 -8.30 -7.13
CA ARG A 228 -4.19 -8.22 -7.95
C ARG A 228 -3.75 -9.62 -8.35
N ILE A 229 -3.14 -9.76 -9.53
CA ILE A 229 -2.65 -11.05 -10.09
C ILE A 229 -1.86 -11.86 -9.06
N ALA A 230 -0.92 -11.24 -8.34
CA ALA A 230 -0.13 -11.92 -7.31
C ALA A 230 -1.00 -12.50 -6.16
N THR A 231 -2.05 -11.78 -5.75
CA THR A 231 -3.01 -12.24 -4.75
C THR A 231 -3.91 -13.35 -5.33
N GLN A 232 -4.32 -13.26 -6.59
CA GLN A 232 -5.07 -14.33 -7.26
C GLN A 232 -4.26 -15.64 -7.30
N SER A 233 -2.99 -15.58 -7.72
CA SER A 233 -2.09 -16.74 -7.71
C SER A 233 -1.92 -17.31 -6.30
N LYS A 234 -1.85 -16.46 -5.29
CA LYS A 234 -1.81 -16.87 -3.88
C LYS A 234 -3.09 -17.60 -3.48
N ILE A 235 -4.27 -17.03 -3.75
CA ILE A 235 -5.57 -17.64 -3.45
C ILE A 235 -5.69 -19.00 -4.13
N LYS A 236 -5.39 -19.09 -5.43
CA LYS A 236 -5.40 -20.36 -6.19
C LYS A 236 -4.49 -21.42 -5.57
N ARG A 237 -3.30 -21.02 -5.08
CA ARG A 237 -2.40 -21.94 -4.38
C ARG A 237 -3.01 -22.49 -3.09
N TYR A 238 -3.60 -21.64 -2.26
CA TYR A 238 -4.28 -22.09 -1.04
C TYR A 238 -5.52 -22.92 -1.35
N GLN A 239 -6.28 -22.55 -2.38
CA GLN A 239 -7.43 -23.31 -2.85
C GLN A 239 -7.01 -24.72 -3.26
N LYS A 240 -5.96 -24.87 -4.08
CA LYS A 240 -5.43 -26.17 -4.47
C LYS A 240 -4.88 -26.99 -3.31
N ARG A 241 -4.29 -26.36 -2.29
CA ARG A 241 -3.61 -27.07 -1.19
C ARG A 241 -4.55 -27.45 -0.04
N TYR A 242 -5.55 -26.64 0.26
CA TYR A 242 -6.40 -26.76 1.46
C TYR A 242 -7.89 -26.85 1.15
N PHE A 243 -8.34 -26.36 0.00
CA PHE A 243 -9.76 -26.32 -0.38
C PHE A 243 -10.01 -27.11 -1.68
N SER A 244 -9.21 -28.13 -1.96
CA SER A 244 -9.37 -28.95 -3.17
C SER A 244 -10.37 -30.09 -2.96
N GLY A 245 -11.08 -30.47 -4.02
CA GLY A 245 -12.03 -31.58 -3.99
C GLY A 245 -13.15 -31.33 -2.98
N ALA A 246 -13.53 -32.36 -2.22
CA ALA A 246 -14.64 -32.30 -1.28
C ALA A 246 -14.49 -31.17 -0.24
N LEU A 247 -13.28 -30.84 0.22
CA LEU A 247 -13.04 -29.78 1.20
C LEU A 247 -13.41 -28.38 0.68
N GLY A 248 -13.29 -28.13 -0.63
CA GLY A 248 -13.69 -26.84 -1.21
C GLY A 248 -15.19 -26.72 -1.48
N GLU A 249 -15.86 -27.86 -1.69
CA GLU A 249 -17.29 -27.93 -1.99
C GLU A 249 -18.17 -28.03 -0.74
N ARG A 250 -17.58 -28.09 0.46
CA ARG A 250 -18.35 -28.04 1.71
C ARG A 250 -19.10 -26.73 1.85
N LEU A 251 -20.30 -26.82 2.41
CA LEU A 251 -21.17 -25.67 2.65
C LEU A 251 -20.60 -24.79 3.76
N LEU A 252 -20.59 -23.48 3.54
CA LEU A 252 -20.11 -22.49 4.51
C LEU A 252 -21.00 -22.44 5.77
N SER A 253 -22.30 -22.65 5.60
CA SER A 253 -23.29 -22.56 6.68
C SER A 253 -23.14 -23.67 7.72
N THR A 254 -22.52 -24.81 7.36
CA THR A 254 -22.34 -25.95 8.27
C THR A 254 -21.10 -25.83 9.14
N TYR A 255 -20.28 -24.79 8.94
CA TYR A 255 -19.01 -24.63 9.63
C TYR A 255 -19.10 -23.64 10.77
N CYS A 256 -18.74 -24.08 11.97
CA CYS A 256 -18.38 -23.21 13.09
C CYS A 256 -16.88 -22.95 13.13
N HIS A 257 -16.46 -22.09 14.05
CA HIS A 257 -15.05 -21.73 14.25
C HIS A 257 -14.20 -22.98 14.54
N GLU A 258 -14.63 -23.84 15.45
CA GLU A 258 -13.90 -25.04 15.91
C GLU A 258 -13.71 -26.04 14.77
N GLN A 259 -14.79 -26.31 14.02
CA GLN A 259 -14.74 -27.23 12.89
C GLN A 259 -13.85 -26.67 11.77
N PHE A 260 -13.87 -25.37 11.54
CA PHE A 260 -12.99 -24.72 10.57
C PHE A 260 -11.51 -24.81 10.99
N ALA A 261 -11.22 -24.57 12.27
CA ALA A 261 -9.87 -24.67 12.80
C ALA A 261 -9.32 -26.09 12.61
N LYS A 262 -10.09 -27.11 12.99
CA LYS A 262 -9.73 -28.53 12.83
C LYS A 262 -9.47 -28.91 11.38
N ASP A 263 -10.35 -28.51 10.46
CA ASP A 263 -10.32 -28.95 9.07
C ASP A 263 -9.39 -28.14 8.16
N TYR A 264 -8.98 -26.92 8.55
CA TYR A 264 -8.18 -26.07 7.66
C TYR A 264 -6.98 -25.41 8.32
N LEU A 265 -7.04 -25.13 9.62
CA LEU A 265 -5.95 -24.46 10.32
C LEU A 265 -4.98 -25.45 10.95
N ASP A 266 -5.48 -26.53 11.53
CA ASP A 266 -4.70 -27.44 12.38
C ASP A 266 -4.38 -28.77 11.69
N ILE A 267 -4.83 -28.95 10.44
CA ILE A 267 -4.46 -30.09 9.60
C ILE A 267 -2.93 -30.25 9.53
N SER A 268 -2.49 -31.49 9.76
CA SER A 268 -1.16 -31.94 9.35
C SER A 268 -1.16 -32.12 7.84
N ASN A 269 -0.51 -31.20 7.11
CA ASN A 269 -0.33 -31.29 5.67
C ASN A 269 1.19 -31.32 5.39
N PRO A 270 1.71 -32.32 4.65
CA PRO A 270 3.15 -32.43 4.35
C PRO A 270 3.71 -31.20 3.63
N GLN A 271 2.87 -30.44 2.91
CA GLN A 271 3.25 -29.22 2.21
C GLN A 271 2.95 -27.94 3.01
N ARG A 272 2.51 -28.08 4.28
CA ARG A 272 2.17 -26.93 5.13
C ARG A 272 3.41 -26.10 5.40
N MET A 273 3.32 -24.81 5.11
CA MET A 273 4.35 -23.84 5.50
C MET A 273 3.95 -23.17 6.81
N PRO A 274 4.90 -22.76 7.68
CA PRO A 274 4.60 -22.11 8.96
C PRO A 274 3.67 -20.89 8.82
N SER A 275 3.83 -20.12 7.74
CA SER A 275 3.00 -18.93 7.47
C SER A 275 1.60 -19.22 6.92
N ASP A 276 1.31 -20.46 6.49
CA ASP A 276 0.08 -20.79 5.78
C ASP A 276 -1.16 -20.59 6.67
N ARG A 277 -1.10 -20.96 7.95
CA ARG A 277 -2.19 -20.75 8.91
C ARG A 277 -2.61 -19.27 8.96
N ASN A 278 -1.63 -18.38 9.09
CA ASN A 278 -1.87 -16.94 9.13
C ASN A 278 -2.47 -16.40 7.83
N GLU A 279 -2.07 -16.96 6.68
CA GLU A 279 -2.58 -16.54 5.39
C GLU A 279 -3.98 -17.07 5.10
N ILE A 280 -4.31 -18.30 5.52
CA ILE A 280 -5.67 -18.84 5.45
C ILE A 280 -6.60 -17.97 6.28
N VAL A 281 -6.24 -17.66 7.53
CA VAL A 281 -7.02 -16.77 8.41
C VAL A 281 -7.25 -15.40 7.76
N LYS A 282 -6.21 -14.78 7.18
CA LYS A 282 -6.34 -13.49 6.48
C LYS A 282 -7.27 -13.57 5.28
N ILE A 283 -7.11 -14.58 4.44
CA ILE A 283 -7.88 -14.74 3.20
C ILE A 283 -9.35 -14.99 3.52
N ILE A 284 -9.65 -15.94 4.41
CA ILE A 284 -11.03 -16.30 4.76
C ILE A 284 -11.74 -15.15 5.46
N LYS A 285 -11.08 -14.49 6.43
CA LYS A 285 -11.67 -13.31 7.09
C LYS A 285 -11.99 -12.19 6.09
N ALA A 286 -11.07 -11.90 5.17
CA ALA A 286 -11.26 -10.87 4.15
C ALA A 286 -12.35 -11.25 3.14
N ALA A 287 -12.38 -12.52 2.70
CA ALA A 287 -13.38 -13.02 1.76
C ALA A 287 -14.79 -12.96 2.36
N CYS A 288 -14.98 -13.45 3.59
CA CYS A 288 -16.27 -13.39 4.29
C CYS A 288 -16.71 -11.94 4.52
N SER A 289 -15.81 -11.05 4.94
CA SER A 289 -16.12 -9.63 5.13
C SER A 289 -16.48 -8.93 3.82
N LEU A 290 -15.79 -9.27 2.72
CA LEU A 290 -16.12 -8.74 1.40
C LEU A 290 -17.51 -9.20 0.98
N ALA A 291 -17.80 -10.50 1.09
CA ALA A 291 -19.08 -11.10 0.71
C ALA A 291 -20.25 -10.54 1.53
N LYS A 292 -20.15 -10.53 2.88
CA LYS A 292 -21.20 -10.01 3.77
C LYS A 292 -21.51 -8.52 3.52
N GLY A 293 -20.49 -7.74 3.17
CA GLY A 293 -20.66 -6.31 2.87
C GLY A 293 -20.99 -6.00 1.40
N SER A 294 -21.16 -7.00 0.53
CA SER A 294 -21.48 -6.79 -0.88
C SER A 294 -22.99 -6.86 -1.11
N PRO A 295 -23.63 -5.81 -1.66
CA PRO A 295 -25.09 -5.75 -1.77
C PRO A 295 -25.66 -6.75 -2.81
N ASN A 296 -24.82 -7.24 -3.72
CA ASN A 296 -25.15 -8.17 -4.78
C ASN A 296 -24.86 -9.64 -4.45
N ILE A 297 -24.51 -9.94 -3.20
CA ILE A 297 -24.15 -11.26 -2.71
C ILE A 297 -25.12 -11.69 -1.61
N GLU A 298 -25.48 -12.97 -1.66
CA GLU A 298 -26.18 -13.68 -0.60
C GLU A 298 -25.23 -14.76 -0.09
N ILE A 299 -24.91 -14.70 1.20
CA ILE A 299 -24.00 -15.64 1.86
C ILE A 299 -24.52 -15.93 3.26
N ASP A 300 -24.54 -17.20 3.62
CA ASP A 300 -24.80 -17.67 4.98
C ASP A 300 -23.52 -18.29 5.53
N VAL A 301 -22.88 -17.56 6.44
CA VAL A 301 -21.62 -17.98 7.06
C VAL A 301 -21.46 -17.27 8.41
N GLN A 302 -21.14 -18.04 9.44
CA GLN A 302 -20.78 -17.48 10.75
C GLN A 302 -19.32 -16.99 10.77
N GLU A 303 -18.85 -16.47 11.91
CA GLU A 303 -17.44 -16.11 12.04
C GLU A 303 -16.59 -17.38 12.16
N LEU A 304 -15.85 -17.71 11.10
CA LEU A 304 -15.02 -18.91 11.03
C LEU A 304 -13.63 -18.72 11.66
N VAL A 305 -13.15 -17.47 11.70
CA VAL A 305 -11.78 -17.13 12.13
C VAL A 305 -11.69 -15.76 12.81
N ASN A 306 -10.92 -15.73 13.88
CA ASN A 306 -10.51 -14.59 14.67
C ASN A 306 -9.08 -14.15 14.33
N LYS A 307 -8.75 -12.91 14.72
CA LYS A 307 -7.38 -12.40 14.53
C LYS A 307 -6.37 -13.12 15.43
N SER A 308 -6.82 -13.56 16.61
CA SER A 308 -6.08 -14.38 17.58
C SER A 308 -5.69 -15.76 17.05
N ASP A 309 -6.44 -16.29 16.08
CA ASP A 309 -6.14 -17.58 15.45
C ASP A 309 -4.96 -17.50 14.48
N ARG A 310 -4.26 -16.37 14.45
CA ARG A 310 -2.96 -16.31 13.81
C ARG A 310 -1.96 -16.91 14.78
N SER A 311 -1.12 -17.80 14.27
CA SER A 311 0.08 -18.16 15.00
C SER A 311 0.94 -16.90 15.08
N TYR A 312 0.96 -16.29 16.26
CA TYR A 312 2.11 -15.53 16.73
C TYR A 312 3.22 -16.55 16.87
N ALA A 313 3.79 -17.00 15.75
CA ALA A 313 5.11 -17.57 15.81
C ALA A 313 5.96 -16.41 16.32
N ASP A 314 6.28 -16.45 17.61
CA ASP A 314 7.26 -15.62 18.33
C ASP A 314 8.68 -15.85 17.78
N GLU A 315 8.82 -15.84 16.45
CA GLU A 315 10.08 -15.45 15.82
C GLU A 315 10.11 -13.93 15.64
N ALA A 316 9.40 -13.18 16.49
CA ALA A 316 9.58 -11.73 16.61
C ALA A 316 11.03 -11.39 17.00
N ASP A 317 11.73 -12.33 17.65
CA ASP A 317 13.19 -12.39 17.72
C ASP A 317 13.80 -12.81 16.38
N LYS A 318 13.55 -12.01 15.34
CA LYS A 318 14.35 -12.08 14.12
C LYS A 318 15.71 -11.49 14.44
N THR A 319 16.62 -12.30 14.98
CA THR A 319 18.04 -11.99 15.16
C THR A 319 18.50 -11.08 14.01
N MET A 320 18.79 -9.82 14.32
CA MET A 320 19.09 -8.85 13.27
C MET A 320 20.35 -9.29 12.54
N PRO A 321 20.38 -9.22 11.19
CA PRO A 321 21.60 -9.49 10.49
C PRO A 321 22.56 -8.35 10.77
N SER A 322 23.82 -8.68 10.98
CA SER A 322 24.83 -7.71 11.33
C SER A 322 25.56 -7.21 10.09
N ALA A 323 26.23 -6.06 10.20
CA ALA A 323 26.95 -5.46 9.09
C ALA A 323 28.12 -6.36 8.63
N GLU A 324 28.70 -7.15 9.53
CA GLU A 324 29.78 -8.10 9.23
C GLU A 324 29.28 -9.23 8.31
N ILE A 325 28.05 -9.73 8.50
CA ILE A 325 27.49 -10.74 7.57
C ILE A 325 27.30 -10.13 6.18
N TYR A 326 26.88 -8.87 6.11
CA TYR A 326 26.77 -8.18 4.83
C TYR A 326 28.15 -8.00 4.16
N ASP A 327 29.15 -7.60 4.92
CA ASP A 327 30.55 -7.47 4.49
C ASP A 327 31.09 -8.78 3.90
N MET A 328 30.93 -9.89 4.63
CA MET A 328 31.33 -11.23 4.18
C MET A 328 30.62 -11.64 2.88
N PHE A 329 29.33 -11.32 2.74
CA PHE A 329 28.57 -11.59 1.53
C PHE A 329 29.10 -10.82 0.33
N LEU A 330 29.47 -9.54 0.51
CA LEU A 330 30.06 -8.74 -0.56
C LEU A 330 31.42 -9.29 -0.97
N GLY A 331 32.30 -9.56 -0.01
CA GLY A 331 33.62 -10.13 -0.28
C GLY A 331 33.53 -11.42 -1.08
N GLN A 332 32.70 -12.36 -0.62
CA GLN A 332 32.53 -13.64 -1.28
C GLN A 332 31.86 -13.52 -2.66
N ALA A 333 30.94 -12.57 -2.87
CA ALA A 333 30.37 -12.30 -4.19
C ALA A 333 31.42 -11.72 -5.15
N TYR A 334 32.26 -10.81 -4.66
CA TYR A 334 33.34 -10.20 -5.44
C TYR A 334 34.40 -11.22 -5.84
N ASP A 335 34.82 -12.10 -4.93
CA ASP A 335 35.78 -13.18 -5.22
C ASP A 335 35.28 -14.18 -6.27
N ARG A 336 33.96 -14.22 -6.49
CA ARG A 336 33.31 -15.05 -7.51
C ARG A 336 33.12 -14.31 -8.84
N ASN A 337 33.60 -13.09 -8.96
CA ASN A 337 33.35 -12.18 -10.09
C ASN A 337 31.86 -11.87 -10.31
N ASP A 338 31.03 -11.97 -9.28
CA ASP A 338 29.60 -11.64 -9.33
C ASP A 338 29.40 -10.11 -9.18
N HIS A 339 30.06 -9.28 -10.00
CA HIS A 339 30.09 -7.82 -9.86
C HIS A 339 28.71 -7.15 -9.90
N ASN A 340 27.81 -7.64 -10.77
CA ASN A 340 26.43 -7.15 -10.83
C ASN A 340 25.64 -7.45 -9.56
N LEU A 341 25.90 -8.59 -8.90
CA LEU A 341 25.32 -8.89 -7.59
C LEU A 341 25.86 -7.91 -6.55
N CYS A 342 27.18 -7.66 -6.52
CA CYS A 342 27.79 -6.69 -5.61
C CYS A 342 27.16 -5.30 -5.75
N MET A 343 27.08 -4.79 -6.99
CA MET A 343 26.40 -3.52 -7.30
C MET A 343 24.93 -3.51 -6.88
N SER A 344 24.20 -4.61 -7.10
CA SER A 344 22.80 -4.73 -6.68
C SER A 344 22.65 -4.67 -5.16
N LEU A 345 23.52 -5.34 -4.42
CA LEU A 345 23.47 -5.36 -2.95
C LEU A 345 23.83 -3.99 -2.37
N ILE A 346 24.90 -3.34 -2.86
CA ILE A 346 25.32 -1.98 -2.45
C ILE A 346 24.21 -0.97 -2.73
N LEU A 347 23.66 -0.98 -3.94
CA LEU A 347 22.58 -0.06 -4.31
C LEU A 347 21.32 -0.31 -3.49
N GLN A 348 20.95 -1.57 -3.26
CA GLN A 348 19.77 -1.89 -2.44
C GLN A 348 19.95 -1.44 -0.99
N PHE A 349 21.14 -1.65 -0.42
CA PHE A 349 21.47 -1.27 0.94
C PHE A 349 21.34 0.25 1.12
N PHE A 350 22.11 1.01 0.34
CA PHE A 350 22.15 2.47 0.49
C PHE A 350 20.88 3.17 0.03
N VAL A 351 20.22 2.74 -1.04
CA VAL A 351 18.93 3.36 -1.43
C VAL A 351 17.79 2.85 -0.53
N SER A 352 17.99 1.73 0.17
CA SER A 352 17.00 1.10 1.06
C SER A 352 15.72 0.65 0.34
N THR A 353 15.86 0.32 -0.96
CA THR A 353 14.78 -0.20 -1.79
C THR A 353 14.46 -1.66 -1.45
N ARG A 354 13.26 -2.12 -1.83
CA ARG A 354 13.00 -3.57 -1.87
C ARG A 354 13.74 -4.15 -3.06
N LYS A 355 14.32 -5.35 -2.92
CA LYS A 355 14.90 -6.18 -3.99
C LYS A 355 14.23 -6.00 -5.37
N SER A 356 12.91 -6.17 -5.46
CA SER A 356 12.21 -6.05 -6.76
C SER A 356 12.33 -4.66 -7.38
N ALA A 357 12.26 -3.59 -6.59
CA ALA A 357 12.46 -2.22 -7.07
C ALA A 357 13.92 -1.97 -7.49
N THR A 358 14.89 -2.56 -6.78
CA THR A 358 16.31 -2.49 -7.17
C THR A 358 16.56 -3.19 -8.49
N ASN A 359 16.09 -4.42 -8.64
CA ASN A 359 16.35 -5.25 -9.82
C ASN A 359 15.66 -4.72 -11.08
N HIS A 360 14.49 -4.10 -10.93
CA HIS A 360 13.72 -3.54 -12.05
C HIS A 360 14.00 -2.04 -12.26
N MET A 361 15.03 -1.50 -11.60
CA MET A 361 15.35 -0.08 -11.66
C MET A 361 15.80 0.31 -13.07
N ARG A 362 15.30 1.47 -13.51
CA ARG A 362 15.70 2.14 -14.75
C ARG A 362 16.59 3.32 -14.43
N TRP A 363 17.53 3.65 -15.31
CA TRP A 363 18.39 4.82 -15.12
C TRP A 363 17.61 6.14 -15.09
N GLN A 364 16.45 6.21 -15.77
CA GLN A 364 15.53 7.35 -15.69
C GLN A 364 14.99 7.62 -14.27
N GLN A 365 15.07 6.65 -13.37
CA GLN A 365 14.65 6.78 -11.97
C GLN A 365 15.78 7.25 -11.06
N VAL A 366 17.02 7.26 -11.55
CA VAL A 366 18.21 7.59 -10.76
C VAL A 366 18.66 8.99 -11.15
N ASN A 367 18.55 9.92 -10.23
CA ASN A 367 19.11 11.26 -10.35
C ASN A 367 20.44 11.30 -9.60
N LEU A 368 21.53 11.33 -10.37
CA LEU A 368 22.91 11.34 -9.85
C LEU A 368 23.39 12.74 -9.42
N GLU A 369 22.66 13.80 -9.78
CA GLU A 369 22.97 15.16 -9.33
C GLU A 369 22.36 15.43 -7.96
N ASP A 370 21.11 15.00 -7.76
CA ASP A 370 20.39 15.18 -6.49
C ASP A 370 20.59 13.99 -5.52
N ASN A 371 21.33 12.96 -5.91
CA ASN A 371 21.53 11.71 -5.17
C ASN A 371 20.22 11.02 -4.74
N ILE A 372 19.25 10.93 -5.66
CA ILE A 372 17.91 10.38 -5.40
C ILE A 372 17.56 9.26 -6.38
N VAL A 373 16.88 8.24 -5.86
CA VAL A 373 16.10 7.30 -6.67
C VAL A 373 14.61 7.59 -6.49
N GLU A 374 13.91 7.85 -7.60
CA GLU A 374 12.46 7.98 -7.64
C GLU A 374 11.80 6.63 -7.95
N VAL A 375 10.99 6.11 -7.02
CA VAL A 375 10.22 4.88 -7.19
C VAL A 375 8.75 5.25 -7.42
N PRO A 376 8.22 5.15 -8.66
CA PRO A 376 6.84 5.46 -8.99
C PRO A 376 5.84 4.67 -8.16
N SER A 377 4.67 5.28 -7.90
CA SER A 377 3.59 4.68 -7.10
C SER A 377 3.15 3.30 -7.58
N HIS A 378 3.09 3.08 -8.90
CA HIS A 378 2.68 1.81 -9.50
C HIS A 378 3.73 0.69 -9.34
N LEU A 379 5.00 1.03 -9.09
CA LEU A 379 6.10 0.08 -8.81
C LEU A 379 6.34 -0.08 -7.30
N ASN A 380 5.84 0.85 -6.47
CA ASN A 380 5.99 0.80 -5.03
C ASN A 380 4.89 -0.04 -4.37
N LYS A 381 5.25 -0.96 -3.48
CA LYS A 381 4.28 -1.83 -2.77
C LYS A 381 3.22 -1.04 -1.99
N ASN A 382 3.58 0.14 -1.47
CA ASN A 382 2.67 0.99 -0.69
C ASN A 382 1.78 1.89 -1.57
N GLY A 383 1.91 1.82 -2.90
CA GLY A 383 1.12 2.61 -3.85
C GLY A 383 1.46 4.11 -3.87
N ARG A 384 2.61 4.52 -3.30
CA ARG A 384 3.03 5.92 -3.22
C ARG A 384 4.35 6.14 -3.93
N LEU A 385 4.51 7.33 -4.52
CA LEU A 385 5.82 7.80 -4.97
C LEU A 385 6.76 7.83 -3.77
N ALA A 386 7.96 7.28 -3.94
CA ALA A 386 9.02 7.41 -2.95
C ALA A 386 10.23 8.08 -3.60
N ARG A 387 10.80 9.08 -2.93
CA ARG A 387 12.10 9.66 -3.23
C ARG A 387 13.07 9.16 -2.18
N LEU A 388 14.05 8.38 -2.61
CA LEU A 388 14.98 7.68 -1.72
C LEU A 388 16.38 8.22 -2.00
N ALA A 389 16.95 8.90 -1.01
CA ALA A 389 18.32 9.39 -1.07
C ALA A 389 19.32 8.23 -1.11
N PHE A 390 20.51 8.47 -1.64
CA PHE A 390 21.69 7.62 -1.51
C PHE A 390 22.91 8.50 -1.20
N PRO A 391 24.01 7.95 -0.66
CA PRO A 391 25.17 8.76 -0.28
C PRO A 391 25.84 9.36 -1.51
N SER A 392 26.36 10.56 -1.35
CA SER A 392 27.14 11.31 -2.34
C SER A 392 28.35 10.50 -2.82
N SER A 393 29.00 9.78 -1.92
CA SER A 393 30.15 8.91 -2.22
C SER A 393 29.80 7.78 -3.20
N LEU A 394 28.54 7.30 -3.20
CA LEU A 394 28.09 6.26 -4.12
C LEU A 394 27.86 6.79 -5.55
N SER A 395 27.65 8.10 -5.73
CA SER A 395 27.40 8.71 -7.04
C SER A 395 28.56 8.50 -8.00
N ARG A 396 29.80 8.51 -7.51
CA ARG A 396 30.99 8.26 -8.32
C ARG A 396 30.97 6.85 -8.93
N LEU A 397 30.78 5.83 -8.08
CA LEU A 397 30.67 4.43 -8.53
C LEU A 397 29.49 4.24 -9.50
N LEU A 398 28.34 4.86 -9.23
CA LEU A 398 27.18 4.78 -10.14
C LEU A 398 27.42 5.47 -11.48
N ARG A 399 28.17 6.57 -11.52
CA ARG A 399 28.56 7.22 -12.79
C ARG A 399 29.46 6.31 -13.62
N SER A 400 30.49 5.70 -13.02
CA SER A 400 31.35 4.72 -13.70
C SER A 400 30.53 3.53 -14.21
N PHE A 401 29.67 2.96 -13.36
CA PHE A 401 28.81 1.85 -13.77
C PHE A 401 27.87 2.22 -14.91
N LYS A 402 27.25 3.41 -14.87
CA LYS A 402 26.39 3.91 -15.95
C LYS A 402 27.17 4.06 -17.27
N ALA A 403 28.39 4.61 -17.22
CA ALA A 403 29.24 4.79 -18.39
C ALA A 403 29.64 3.44 -19.02
N ASN A 404 30.04 2.46 -18.20
CA ASN A 404 30.36 1.11 -18.65
C ASN A 404 29.16 0.42 -19.33
N LEU A 405 27.94 0.59 -18.79
CA LEU A 405 26.73 0.08 -19.44
C LEU A 405 26.39 0.82 -20.75
N ALA A 406 26.73 2.10 -20.85
CA ALA A 406 26.52 2.90 -22.06
C ALA A 406 27.50 2.50 -23.18
N SER A 407 28.71 2.02 -22.87
CA SER A 407 29.66 1.49 -23.86
C SER A 407 29.33 0.05 -24.28
N ASP A 408 28.72 -0.77 -23.42
CA ASP A 408 28.36 -2.16 -23.74
C ASP A 408 27.32 -2.27 -24.87
N LEU A 409 27.70 -2.91 -25.99
CA LEU A 409 26.86 -3.13 -27.18
C LEU A 409 25.71 -4.13 -26.94
N LYS A 410 25.84 -4.99 -25.92
CA LYS A 410 24.83 -5.99 -25.59
C LYS A 410 23.65 -5.37 -24.86
N LYS A 411 23.83 -4.19 -24.25
CA LYS A 411 22.79 -3.53 -23.44
C LYS A 411 21.77 -2.77 -24.30
N SER A 412 20.55 -2.70 -23.79
CA SER A 412 19.49 -1.90 -24.35
C SER A 412 19.64 -0.43 -23.97
N LYS A 413 19.61 0.45 -24.98
CA LYS A 413 19.87 1.88 -24.85
C LYS A 413 18.65 2.71 -25.26
N THR A 414 18.53 3.89 -24.66
CA THR A 414 17.59 4.93 -25.09
C THR A 414 18.07 5.55 -26.41
N LYS A 415 17.25 6.43 -27.00
CA LYS A 415 17.67 7.23 -28.17
C LYS A 415 18.85 8.15 -27.87
N SER A 416 19.06 8.55 -26.61
CA SER A 416 20.21 9.34 -26.16
C SER A 416 21.49 8.52 -25.95
N GLY A 417 21.44 7.19 -26.13
CA GLY A 417 22.58 6.30 -25.92
C GLY A 417 22.76 5.80 -24.49
N ASP A 418 21.95 6.27 -23.54
CA ASP A 418 21.98 5.80 -22.15
C ASP A 418 21.41 4.38 -22.02
N ALA A 419 21.99 3.56 -21.16
CA ALA A 419 21.38 2.29 -20.78
C ALA A 419 19.97 2.50 -20.19
N ILE A 420 19.01 1.63 -20.54
CA ILE A 420 17.63 1.74 -20.04
C ILE A 420 17.51 1.25 -18.59
N TYR A 421 18.11 0.10 -18.31
CA TYR A 421 18.03 -0.58 -17.01
C TYR A 421 19.35 -0.47 -16.26
N VAL A 422 19.27 -0.33 -14.93
CA VAL A 422 20.44 -0.45 -14.05
C VAL A 422 20.96 -1.89 -14.09
N PHE A 423 20.05 -2.86 -14.03
CA PHE A 423 20.36 -4.28 -14.19
C PHE A 423 19.50 -4.89 -15.29
N GLU A 424 20.08 -5.09 -16.46
CA GLU A 424 19.42 -5.77 -17.59
C GLU A 424 19.56 -7.30 -17.48
N SER A 425 18.51 -8.02 -17.87
CA SER A 425 18.50 -9.47 -17.91
C SER A 425 19.59 -10.00 -18.84
N PRO A 426 20.43 -10.96 -18.39
CA PRO A 426 21.41 -11.59 -19.26
C PRO A 426 20.76 -12.51 -20.31
N LYS A 427 19.48 -12.88 -20.12
CA LYS A 427 18.75 -13.81 -21.00
C LYS A 427 17.88 -13.12 -22.03
N ILE A 428 17.34 -11.94 -21.70
CA ILE A 428 16.35 -11.24 -22.53
C ILE A 428 16.73 -9.77 -22.62
N LYS A 429 17.24 -9.37 -23.78
CA LYS A 429 17.56 -7.97 -24.08
C LYS A 429 16.29 -7.11 -24.00
N GLY A 430 16.41 -5.90 -23.47
CA GLY A 430 15.30 -4.97 -23.27
C GLY A 430 14.44 -5.24 -22.04
N GLN A 431 14.82 -6.18 -21.17
CA GLN A 431 14.11 -6.47 -19.92
C GLN A 431 15.03 -6.35 -18.72
N ALA A 432 14.47 -5.90 -17.60
CA ALA A 432 15.17 -5.91 -16.33
C ALA A 432 15.50 -7.34 -15.87
N VAL A 433 16.53 -7.48 -15.04
CA VAL A 433 16.80 -8.73 -14.35
C VAL A 433 15.65 -9.08 -13.40
N SER A 434 15.20 -10.34 -13.42
CA SER A 434 14.09 -10.76 -12.57
C SER A 434 14.53 -10.86 -11.09
N ASN A 435 15.67 -11.51 -10.85
CA ASN A 435 16.33 -11.61 -9.55
C ASN A 435 17.79 -12.05 -9.68
N PHE A 436 18.54 -11.90 -8.59
CA PHE A 436 19.88 -12.47 -8.38
C PHE A 436 19.86 -13.64 -7.37
N ASP A 437 18.74 -14.39 -7.28
CA ASP A 437 18.61 -15.43 -6.24
C ASP A 437 19.60 -16.57 -6.46
N LYS A 438 19.93 -16.88 -7.71
CA LYS A 438 20.89 -17.95 -8.01
C LYS A 438 22.27 -17.59 -7.48
N GLU A 439 22.75 -16.39 -7.83
CA GLU A 439 24.06 -15.86 -7.44
C GLU A 439 24.13 -15.66 -5.93
N PHE A 440 23.09 -15.03 -5.34
CA PHE A 440 23.01 -14.81 -3.89
C PHE A 440 23.02 -16.13 -3.10
N ASN A 441 22.26 -17.14 -3.54
CA ASN A 441 22.25 -18.44 -2.88
C ASN A 441 23.55 -19.22 -3.08
N ALA A 442 24.25 -19.04 -4.21
CA ALA A 442 25.57 -19.63 -4.41
C ALA A 442 26.60 -19.04 -3.43
N VAL A 443 26.62 -17.71 -3.26
CA VAL A 443 27.44 -17.02 -2.26
C VAL A 443 27.11 -17.53 -0.85
N LYS A 444 25.82 -17.58 -0.50
CA LYS A 444 25.35 -18.07 0.80
C LYS A 444 25.80 -19.50 1.08
N SER A 445 25.66 -20.40 0.10
CA SER A 445 26.08 -21.79 0.24
C SER A 445 27.58 -21.91 0.42
N LYS A 446 28.37 -21.10 -0.30
CA LYS A 446 29.84 -21.06 -0.14
C LYS A 446 30.24 -20.61 1.26
N LEU A 447 29.69 -19.49 1.75
CA LEU A 447 29.96 -19.02 3.12
C LEU A 447 29.60 -20.08 4.17
N LEU A 448 28.44 -20.73 4.03
CA LEU A 448 28.04 -21.81 4.95
C LEU A 448 28.96 -23.03 4.90
N SER A 449 29.52 -23.33 3.73
CA SER A 449 30.51 -24.40 3.55
C SER A 449 31.84 -24.02 4.20
N ASP A 450 32.30 -22.79 4.00
CA ASP A 450 33.56 -22.32 4.58
C ASP A 450 33.48 -22.32 6.10
N HIS A 451 32.40 -21.79 6.67
CA HIS A 451 32.16 -21.86 8.11
C HIS A 451 32.12 -23.29 8.66
N ALA A 452 31.67 -24.27 7.87
CA ALA A 452 31.67 -25.67 8.29
C ALA A 452 33.07 -26.29 8.20
N ALA A 453 33.88 -25.90 7.21
CA ALA A 453 35.24 -26.40 7.01
C ALA A 453 36.21 -25.91 8.09
N PHE A 454 36.00 -24.71 8.64
CA PHE A 454 36.87 -24.15 9.69
C PHE A 454 36.69 -24.78 11.08
N ASN A 455 35.73 -25.69 11.27
CA ASN A 455 35.59 -26.56 12.46
C ASN A 455 35.78 -25.88 13.82
N LEU A 456 35.42 -24.60 13.94
CA LEU A 456 35.42 -23.89 15.22
C LEU A 456 34.12 -24.27 15.94
N ASP A 457 34.19 -25.17 16.92
CA ASP A 457 33.06 -25.57 17.75
C ASP A 457 32.67 -24.48 18.79
N SER A 458 33.25 -23.28 18.64
CA SER A 458 32.97 -22.11 19.45
C SER A 458 31.56 -21.57 19.23
N THR A 459 31.01 -20.96 20.27
CA THR A 459 29.69 -20.31 20.26
C THR A 459 29.58 -19.27 19.13
N ASP A 460 30.65 -18.51 18.89
CA ASP A 460 30.70 -17.46 17.86
C ASP A 460 30.55 -18.01 16.44
N SER A 461 31.18 -19.15 16.15
CA SER A 461 31.07 -19.83 14.85
C SER A 461 29.64 -20.33 14.59
N LYS A 462 28.99 -20.88 15.62
CA LYS A 462 27.58 -21.30 15.55
C LYS A 462 26.66 -20.10 15.32
N GLU A 463 26.91 -18.97 15.98
CA GLU A 463 26.14 -17.75 15.84
C GLU A 463 26.29 -17.14 14.44
N ILE A 464 27.52 -16.99 13.94
CA ILE A 464 27.78 -16.50 12.57
C ILE A 464 27.09 -17.40 11.54
N ARG A 465 27.23 -18.72 11.66
CA ARG A 465 26.55 -19.67 10.76
C ARG A 465 25.04 -19.51 10.81
N GLN A 466 24.45 -19.28 11.98
CA GLN A 466 23.01 -19.04 12.13
C GLN A 466 22.59 -17.70 11.50
N LYS A 467 23.35 -16.62 11.72
CA LYS A 467 23.11 -15.31 11.09
C LYS A 467 23.20 -15.41 9.57
N THR A 468 24.22 -16.09 9.04
CA THR A 468 24.38 -16.39 7.60
C THR A 468 23.19 -17.18 7.06
N LYS A 469 22.72 -18.23 7.75
CA LYS A 469 21.51 -18.99 7.37
C LYS A 469 20.26 -18.12 7.32
N LYS A 470 20.11 -17.16 8.24
CA LYS A 470 18.95 -16.25 8.28
C LYS A 470 19.08 -15.03 7.35
N PHE A 471 20.29 -14.74 6.84
CA PHE A 471 20.51 -13.61 5.94
C PHE A 471 19.79 -13.82 4.61
N THR A 472 19.06 -12.78 4.19
CA THR A 472 18.38 -12.72 2.89
C THR A 472 18.54 -11.32 2.33
N GLN A 473 18.46 -11.16 1.02
CA GLN A 473 18.52 -9.86 0.37
C GLN A 473 17.45 -8.87 0.90
N HIS A 474 16.30 -9.35 1.40
CA HIS A 474 15.30 -8.46 2.02
C HIS A 474 15.81 -7.82 3.31
N ARG A 475 16.64 -8.55 4.07
CA ARG A 475 17.15 -8.13 5.38
C ARG A 475 18.25 -7.07 5.28
N LEU A 476 18.80 -6.78 4.09
CA LEU A 476 19.71 -5.64 3.87
C LEU A 476 19.12 -4.31 4.34
N ARG A 477 17.80 -4.16 4.21
CA ARG A 477 17.11 -2.96 4.69
C ARG A 477 17.12 -2.86 6.22
N ASP A 478 17.08 -4.00 6.91
CA ASP A 478 17.16 -4.05 8.36
C ASP A 478 18.58 -3.74 8.83
N VAL A 479 19.61 -4.18 8.07
CA VAL A 479 21.01 -3.79 8.32
C VAL A 479 21.19 -2.28 8.14
N MET A 480 20.68 -1.70 7.05
CA MET A 480 20.74 -0.24 6.84
C MET A 480 20.00 0.53 7.94
N ASP A 481 18.84 0.03 8.36
CA ASP A 481 18.07 0.61 9.46
C ASP A 481 18.92 0.68 10.74
N MET A 482 19.71 -0.34 11.04
CA MET A 482 20.64 -0.36 12.19
C MET A 482 21.81 0.60 12.01
N GLN A 483 22.46 0.59 10.85
CA GLN A 483 23.60 1.46 10.58
C GLN A 483 23.22 2.95 10.65
N LEU A 484 22.01 3.31 10.22
CA LEU A 484 21.48 4.67 10.40
C LEU A 484 21.38 5.06 11.88
N LEU A 485 20.87 4.16 12.74
CA LEU A 485 20.79 4.42 14.18
C LEU A 485 22.18 4.57 14.82
N GLU A 486 23.15 3.77 14.39
CA GLU A 486 24.53 3.84 14.87
C GLU A 486 25.22 5.15 14.53
N VAL A 487 24.87 5.78 13.40
CA VAL A 487 25.31 7.15 13.08
C VAL A 487 24.39 8.23 13.64
N GLY A 488 23.50 7.89 14.59
CA GLY A 488 22.67 8.85 15.31
C GLY A 488 21.44 9.35 14.54
N ALA A 489 20.91 8.57 13.59
CA ALA A 489 19.59 8.85 13.04
C ALA A 489 18.49 8.59 14.07
N SER A 490 17.40 9.36 14.00
CA SER A 490 16.18 9.05 14.73
C SER A 490 15.42 7.85 14.10
N ASN A 491 14.45 7.32 14.82
CA ASN A 491 13.54 6.31 14.26
C ASN A 491 12.74 6.82 13.06
N ALA A 492 12.31 8.07 13.06
CA ALA A 492 11.55 8.63 11.93
C ALA A 492 12.43 8.93 10.71
N GLN A 493 13.68 9.34 10.92
CA GLN A 493 14.68 9.48 9.86
C GLN A 493 14.98 8.14 9.20
N LYS A 494 15.18 7.09 10.00
CA LYS A 494 15.31 5.70 9.53
C LYS A 494 14.11 5.25 8.70
N GLU A 495 12.89 5.49 9.21
CA GLU A 495 11.66 5.18 8.47
C GLU A 495 11.57 5.94 7.14
N LYS A 496 11.89 7.23 7.15
CA LYS A 496 11.91 8.10 5.97
C LYS A 496 12.93 7.61 4.94
N ALA A 497 14.15 7.27 5.36
CA ALA A 497 15.21 6.74 4.51
C ALA A 497 14.79 5.45 3.78
N ALA A 498 13.95 4.64 4.43
CA ALA A 498 13.39 3.40 3.87
C ALA A 498 12.08 3.61 3.06
N GLY A 499 11.65 4.85 2.84
CA GLY A 499 10.39 5.19 2.14
C GLY A 499 9.12 4.81 2.91
N ARG A 500 9.23 4.62 4.23
CA ARG A 500 8.08 4.47 5.14
C ARG A 500 7.57 5.87 5.51
N ARG A 501 6.33 5.94 6.01
CA ARG A 501 5.73 7.21 6.43
C ARG A 501 5.94 7.34 7.93
N PRO A 502 6.72 8.34 8.39
CA PRO A 502 6.88 8.55 9.81
C PRO A 502 5.58 9.00 10.48
N GLY A 503 5.55 8.85 11.81
CA GLY A 503 4.47 9.32 12.67
C GLY A 503 4.14 10.81 12.44
N GLU A 504 2.95 11.24 12.86
CA GLU A 504 2.53 12.64 12.68
C GLU A 504 3.44 13.63 13.41
N ASN A 505 3.76 13.35 14.68
CA ASN A 505 4.63 14.21 15.49
C ASN A 505 6.03 14.31 14.87
N ALA A 506 6.64 13.19 14.51
CA ALA A 506 7.97 13.20 13.91
C ALA A 506 8.01 13.98 12.58
N ARG A 507 6.93 13.96 11.80
CA ARG A 507 6.85 14.78 10.57
C ARG A 507 6.71 16.27 10.82
N ALA A 508 6.25 16.68 12.00
CA ALA A 508 6.11 18.07 12.37
C ALA A 508 7.41 18.66 12.94
N TYR A 509 8.21 17.85 13.65
CA TYR A 509 9.32 18.35 14.46
C TYR A 509 10.70 17.86 14.04
N GLU A 510 10.80 16.73 13.33
CA GLU A 510 12.11 16.20 12.93
C GLU A 510 12.50 16.65 11.52
N ASP A 511 13.80 16.82 11.31
CA ASP A 511 14.35 17.05 9.98
C ASP A 511 14.31 15.75 9.16
N LEU A 512 13.37 15.71 8.23
CA LEU A 512 13.12 14.62 7.28
C LEU A 512 13.42 15.04 5.83
N SER A 513 14.20 16.10 5.65
CA SER A 513 14.64 16.58 4.33
C SER A 513 15.46 15.53 3.58
N ILE A 514 15.52 15.63 2.25
CA ILE A 514 16.36 14.72 1.45
C ILE A 514 17.84 14.92 1.77
N GLU A 515 18.28 16.17 1.94
CA GLU A 515 19.64 16.51 2.34
C GLU A 515 20.05 15.84 3.64
N LYS A 516 19.17 15.86 4.66
CA LYS A 516 19.42 15.13 5.91
C LYS A 516 19.58 13.63 5.69
N MET A 517 18.81 13.03 4.79
CA MET A 517 18.93 11.62 4.46
C MET A 517 20.22 11.30 3.72
N ILE A 518 20.69 12.19 2.84
CA ILE A 518 22.00 12.06 2.16
C ILE A 518 23.11 12.09 3.21
N ASN A 519 23.13 13.11 4.07
CA ASN A 519 24.15 13.28 5.12
C ASN A 519 24.23 12.09 6.08
N LEU A 520 23.09 11.52 6.49
CA LEU A 520 23.08 10.31 7.31
C LEU A 520 23.64 9.10 6.55
N LYS A 521 23.35 8.97 5.26
CA LYS A 521 23.86 7.87 4.44
C LYS A 521 25.33 8.01 4.10
N ASP A 522 25.83 9.24 3.93
CA ASP A 522 27.26 9.52 3.77
C ASP A 522 28.03 9.07 5.02
N ARG A 523 27.55 9.43 6.22
CA ARG A 523 28.16 8.95 7.47
C ARG A 523 28.15 7.43 7.60
N VAL A 524 27.09 6.75 7.15
CA VAL A 524 27.07 5.27 7.12
C VAL A 524 28.09 4.75 6.11
N PHE A 525 28.18 5.35 4.92
CA PHE A 525 29.11 4.94 3.88
C PHE A 525 30.56 5.05 4.36
N ASP A 526 30.92 6.19 4.95
CA ASP A 526 32.28 6.46 5.45
C ASP A 526 32.63 5.52 6.61
N LYS A 527 31.73 5.36 7.59
CA LYS A 527 31.90 4.39 8.68
C LYS A 527 32.15 2.98 8.15
N MET A 528 31.39 2.55 7.15
CA MET A 528 31.56 1.21 6.56
C MET A 528 32.87 1.07 5.79
N LEU A 529 33.36 2.11 5.11
CA LEU A 529 34.68 2.07 4.48
C LEU A 529 35.80 1.89 5.51
N ASP A 530 35.65 2.50 6.69
CA ASP A 530 36.65 2.43 7.76
C ASP A 530 36.61 1.10 8.52
N GLU A 531 35.42 0.57 8.79
CA GLU A 531 35.23 -0.58 9.68
C GLU A 531 35.12 -1.92 8.94
N LEU A 532 34.72 -1.94 7.67
CA LEU A 532 34.37 -3.17 6.95
C LEU A 532 35.34 -3.42 5.76
N PRO A 533 36.30 -4.34 5.91
CA PRO A 533 37.40 -4.50 4.95
C PRO A 533 36.94 -5.04 3.59
N ASN A 534 35.95 -5.94 3.54
CA ASN A 534 35.46 -6.42 2.24
C ASN A 534 34.66 -5.33 1.53
N PHE A 535 33.84 -4.55 2.24
CA PHE A 535 33.08 -3.45 1.67
C PHE A 535 34.01 -2.46 0.98
N LYS A 536 35.07 -2.01 1.68
CA LYS A 536 36.10 -1.14 1.10
C LYS A 536 36.73 -1.76 -0.16
N ARG A 537 37.22 -2.99 -0.05
CA ARG A 537 37.82 -3.74 -1.17
C ARG A 537 36.88 -3.85 -2.37
N VAL A 538 35.61 -4.14 -2.14
CA VAL A 538 34.60 -4.29 -3.20
C VAL A 538 34.28 -2.95 -3.84
N VAL A 539 34.08 -1.88 -3.07
CA VAL A 539 33.80 -0.54 -3.64
C VAL A 539 34.95 -0.07 -4.52
N GLU A 540 36.19 -0.11 -4.01
CA GLU A 540 37.38 0.29 -4.76
C GLU A 540 37.59 -0.61 -5.99
N GLY A 541 37.40 -1.93 -5.82
CA GLY A 541 37.52 -2.90 -6.90
C GLY A 541 36.50 -2.69 -8.03
N LEU A 542 35.24 -2.41 -7.69
CA LEU A 542 34.18 -2.12 -8.66
C LEU A 542 34.40 -0.79 -9.37
N GLU A 543 34.87 0.24 -8.65
CA GLU A 543 35.21 1.52 -9.29
C GLU A 543 36.29 1.36 -10.34
N ASN A 544 37.32 0.54 -10.07
CA ASN A 544 38.37 0.24 -11.05
C ASN A 544 37.82 -0.61 -12.21
N HIS A 545 37.02 -1.63 -11.91
CA HIS A 545 36.43 -2.51 -12.92
C HIS A 545 35.54 -1.76 -13.94
N TYR A 546 34.90 -0.66 -13.55
CA TYR A 546 34.01 0.12 -14.43
C TYR A 546 34.62 1.42 -14.99
N LYS A 547 35.86 1.76 -14.62
CA LYS A 547 36.60 2.89 -15.24
C LYS A 547 37.13 2.53 -16.62
N ASP A 548 37.41 1.26 -16.84
CA ASP A 548 37.79 0.65 -18.12
C ASP A 548 36.56 0.21 -18.93
#